data_AF-A0A0E8GBI8-F1
#
_entry.id   AF-A0A0E8GBI8-F1
#
_cell.length_a   1.000
_cell.length_b   1.000
_cell.length_c   1.000
_cell.angle_alpha   90.00
_cell.angle_beta   90.00
_cell.angle_gamma   90.00
#
_symmetry.space_group_name_H-M   'P 1'
#
loop_
_entity.id
_entity.type
_entity.pdbx_description
1 polymer ?
#
loop_
_entity_poly.entity_id
_entity_poly.type
_entity_poly.pdbx_seq_one_letter_code
_entity_poly.pdbx_strand_id
1 'polypeptide(L)' 'MLCESRQIYKNPKYRVIRYNNEYFMVDLVSTWITYFFPMINWFLPKKYAKISENEF' A
#
# COMPACT_ATOMS: atom_id res chain seq x y z
N MET A 1 13.36 0.41 14.76
CA MET A 1 12.77 -0.02 13.48
C MET A 1 11.80 1.06 13.05
N LEU A 2 12.20 1.94 12.12
CA LEU A 2 11.38 3.08 11.70
C LEU A 2 10.60 2.68 10.45
N CYS A 3 9.29 2.49 10.60
CA CYS A 3 8.37 2.34 9.48
C CYS A 3 8.03 3.73 8.95
N GLU A 4 8.47 4.05 7.74
CA GLU A 4 8.13 5.30 7.08
C GLU A 4 7.09 5.04 6.00
N SER A 5 6.03 5.84 5.97
CA SER A 5 5.06 5.77 4.89
C SER A 5 5.04 7.06 4.07
N ARG A 6 5.13 6.92 2.76
CA ARG A 6 5.04 8.01 1.78
C ARG A 6 3.79 7.84 0.92
N GLN A 7 3.05 8.94 0.78
CA GLN A 7 1.90 9.00 -0.12
C GLN A 7 2.38 9.34 -1.53
N ILE A 8 1.81 8.69 -2.54
CA ILE A 8 2.09 9.01 -3.94
C ILE A 8 1.25 10.21 -4.34
N TYR A 9 1.88 11.19 -4.99
CA TYR A 9 1.18 12.41 -5.42
C TYR A 9 -0.01 12.07 -6.33
N LYS A 10 -1.19 12.58 -5.99
CA LYS A 10 -2.47 12.36 -6.70
C LYS A 10 -2.97 10.91 -6.81
N ASN A 11 -2.34 9.94 -6.14
CA ASN A 11 -2.79 8.55 -6.18
C ASN A 11 -3.07 8.00 -4.78
N PRO A 12 -4.32 8.14 -4.27
CA PRO A 12 -4.68 7.65 -2.94
C PRO A 12 -4.81 6.12 -2.88
N LYS A 13 -4.84 5.43 -4.03
CA LYS A 13 -4.96 3.97 -4.09
C LYS A 13 -3.69 3.27 -3.61
N TYR A 14 -2.53 3.83 -3.92
CA TYR A 14 -1.24 3.22 -3.60
C TYR A 14 -0.46 4.03 -2.59
N ARG A 15 0.21 3.34 -1.67
CA ARG A 15 1.05 3.95 -0.65
C ARG A 15 2.36 3.20 -0.54
N VAL A 16 3.46 3.94 -0.45
CA VAL A 16 4.79 3.36 -0.31
C VAL A 16 5.14 3.28 1.17
N ILE A 17 5.60 2.13 1.63
CA ILE A 17 6.04 1.87 2.98
C ILE A 17 7.50 1.43 2.91
N ARG A 18 8.37 2.11 3.65
CA ARG A 18 9.75 1.71 3.85
C ARG A 18 9.85 0.93 5.15
N TYR A 19 10.30 -0.31 5.05
CA TYR A 19 10.47 -1.20 6.20
C TYR A 19 11.77 -1.98 6.04
N ASN A 20 12.66 -1.91 7.04
CA ASN A 20 13.96 -2.60 7.03
C ASN A 20 14.77 -2.40 5.72
N ASN A 21 14.93 -1.16 5.28
CA ASN A 21 15.61 -0.79 4.02
C ASN A 21 14.93 -1.30 2.72
N GLU A 22 13.78 -1.95 2.80
CA GLU A 22 13.01 -2.39 1.64
C GLU A 22 11.82 -1.44 1.40
N TYR A 23 11.51 -1.21 0.12
CA TYR A 23 10.37 -0.43 -0.30
C TYR A 23 9.22 -1.36 -0.68
N PHE A 24 8.05 -1.12 -0.09
CA PHE A 24 6.82 -1.85 -0.37
C PHE A 24 5.77 -0.88 -0.90
N MET A 25 5.18 -1.17 -2.05
CA MET A 25 3.98 -0.49 -2.51
C MET A 25 2.76 -1.29 -2.10
N VAL A 26 1.90 -0.68 -1.30
CA VAL A 26 0.67 -1.29 -0.79
C VAL A 26 -0.52 -0.70 -1.52
N ASP A 27 -1.41 -1.56 -2.01
CA ASP A 27 -2.71 -1.17 -2.55
C ASP A 27 -3.71 -1.04 -1.38
N LEU A 28 -4.09 0.20 -1.08
CA LEU A 28 -5.03 0.57 -0.03
C LEU A 28 -6.48 0.29 -0.43
N VAL A 29 -6.79 0.34 -1.72
CA VAL A 29 -8.16 0.14 -2.25
C VAL A 29 -8.17 -1.17 -3.02
N SER A 30 -8.24 -2.26 -2.26
CA SER A 30 -8.10 -3.61 -2.82
C SER A 30 -9.25 -4.02 -3.75
N THR A 31 -10.47 -3.52 -3.52
CA THR A 31 -11.67 -3.95 -4.26
C THR A 31 -12.73 -2.86 -4.29
N TRP A 32 -13.53 -2.79 -5.36
CA TRP A 32 -14.68 -1.88 -5.48
C TRP A 32 -15.71 -2.04 -4.34
N ILE A 33 -15.81 -3.25 -3.77
CA ILE A 33 -16.69 -3.59 -2.63
C ILE A 33 -16.36 -2.75 -1.39
N THR A 34 -15.10 -2.35 -1.21
CA THR A 34 -14.67 -1.50 -0.09
C THR A 34 -15.35 -0.12 -0.11
N TYR A 35 -15.75 0.39 -1.27
CA TYR A 35 -16.50 1.65 -1.35
C TYR A 35 -17.93 1.53 -0.82
N PHE A 36 -18.53 0.35 -0.94
CA PHE A 36 -19.88 0.08 -0.45
C PHE A 36 -19.88 -0.33 1.03
N PHE A 37 -18.87 -1.09 1.46
CA PHE A 37 -18.74 -1.57 2.82
C PHE A 37 -17.33 -1.29 3.38
N PRO A 38 -17.12 -0.11 3.99
CA PRO A 38 -15.80 0.29 4.47
C PRO A 38 -15.22 -0.66 5.52
N MET A 39 -16.07 -1.37 6.28
CA MET A 39 -15.65 -2.33 7.30
C MET A 39 -14.96 -3.58 6.72
N ILE A 40 -15.32 -4.00 5.50
CA ILE A 40 -14.71 -5.17 4.84
C ILE A 40 -13.23 -4.92 4.57
N ASN A 41 -12.82 -3.65 4.43
CA ASN A 41 -11.43 -3.27 4.24
C ASN A 41 -10.51 -3.73 5.38
N TRP A 42 -11.03 -3.87 6.60
CA TRP A 42 -10.26 -4.27 7.77
C TRP A 42 -9.94 -5.77 7.78
N PHE A 43 -10.81 -6.59 7.19
CA PHE A 43 -10.67 -8.04 7.16
C PHE A 43 -9.93 -8.56 5.92
N LEU A 44 -9.87 -7.77 4.85
CA LEU A 44 -9.23 -8.19 3.60
C LEU A 44 -7.72 -7.92 3.62
N PRO A 45 -6.86 -8.94 3.43
CA PRO A 45 -5.41 -8.75 3.36
C PRO A 45 -5.07 -7.78 2.21
N LYS A 46 -4.26 -6.77 2.53
CA LYS A 46 -3.83 -5.76 1.56
C LYS A 46 -2.78 -6.38 0.64
N LYS A 47 -2.96 -6.21 -0.66
CA LYS A 47 -1.94 -6.60 -1.64
C LYS A 47 -0.77 -5.63 -1.52
N TYR A 48 0.44 -6.17 -1.47
CA TYR A 48 1.67 -5.41 -1.47
C TYR A 48 2.60 -5.96 -2.54
N ALA A 49 3.34 -5.06 -3.18
CA ALA A 49 4.41 -5.39 -4.10
C ALA A 49 5.72 -4.86 -3.49
N LYS A 50 6.76 -5.69 -3.50
CA LYS A 50 8.11 -5.25 -3.14
C LYS A 50 8.69 -4.51 -4.34
N ILE A 51 9.14 -3.28 -4.11
CA ILE A 51 9.85 -2.48 -5.11
C ILE A 51 11.33 -2.61 -4.79
N SER A 52 12.11 -3.08 -5.76
CA SER A 52 13.57 -3.00 -5.68
C SER A 52 14.01 -1.72 -6.37
N GLU A 53 14.98 -1.01 -5.77
CA GLU A 53 15.58 0.20 -6.37
C GLU A 53 16.30 -0.10 -7.70
N ASN A 54 16.56 -1.38 -8.00
CA ASN A 54 17.28 -1.86 -9.19
C ASN A 54 16.38 -2.12 -10.43
N GLU A 55 15.10 -1.73 -10.42
CA GLU A 55 14.19 -1.94 -11.56
C GLU A 55 13.98 -0.68 -12.44
N PHE A 56 14.82 0.35 -12.29
CA PHE A 56 14.80 1.55 -13.15
C PHE A 56 16.07 1.67 -14.00
#